data_AF-A0A7X6PM20-F1
#
_entry.id   AF-A0A7X6PM20-F1
#
_cell.length_a   1.000
_cell.length_b   1.000
_cell.length_c   1.000
_cell.angle_alpha   90.00
_cell.angle_beta   90.00
_cell.angle_gamma   90.00
#
_symmetry.space_group_name_H-M   'P 1'
#
loop_
_entity.id
_entity.type
_entity.pdbx_description
1 polymer ?
#
loop_
_entity_poly.entity_id
_entity_poly.type
_entity_poly.pdbx_seq_one_letter_code
_entity_poly.pdbx_strand_id
1 'polypeptide(L)'
;MILRRSAVLLAAATLLTACGTDSTSDTDTTTTTTAPTTATSTAVETGTPTEDTETAEATETVAADTTVETTTVIPADCAPDSFTVGDMGDPVVDFCDGAFAKVTQRGTSFTIVFQSVDGQWDIYPQHGLEDNGQWCYSPTLLTADGAAEELQEMIPLCTE
;
A
#
# COMPACT_ATOMS: atom_id res chain seq x y z
N MET A 1 13.01 -39.73 43.86
CA MET A 1 13.51 -38.39 44.27
C MET A 1 12.29 -37.48 44.44
N ILE A 2 12.28 -36.73 45.54
CA ILE A 2 11.12 -36.10 46.17
C ILE A 2 10.71 -34.77 45.47
N LEU A 3 9.40 -34.49 45.49
CA LEU A 3 8.71 -33.28 45.04
C LEU A 3 9.44 -31.97 45.37
N ARG A 4 9.35 -30.98 44.47
CA ARG A 4 9.11 -29.58 44.85
C ARG A 4 8.10 -28.91 43.93
N ARG A 5 6.86 -28.88 44.42
CA ARG A 5 5.84 -27.88 44.08
C ARG A 5 6.33 -26.53 44.63
N SER A 6 6.31 -25.49 43.82
CA SER A 6 6.40 -24.11 44.31
C SER A 6 5.27 -23.31 43.70
N ALA A 7 4.18 -23.25 44.46
CA ALA A 7 3.18 -22.19 44.37
C ALA A 7 3.64 -21.06 45.30
N VAL A 8 3.65 -19.82 44.82
CA VAL A 8 3.66 -18.62 45.66
C VAL A 8 2.62 -17.66 45.11
N LEU A 9 1.78 -17.20 46.03
CA LEU A 9 0.54 -16.46 45.89
C LEU A 9 0.76 -14.94 45.73
N LEU A 10 -0.24 -14.31 45.08
CA LEU A 10 -0.83 -12.97 45.26
C LEU A 10 0.05 -11.74 45.55
N ALA A 11 -0.21 -10.68 44.77
CA ALA A 11 -0.74 -9.43 45.33
C ALA A 11 -1.47 -8.61 44.26
N ALA A 12 -2.75 -8.33 44.50
CA ALA A 12 -3.53 -7.32 43.80
C ALA A 12 -3.29 -5.96 44.46
N ALA A 13 -3.15 -4.90 43.67
CA ALA A 13 -3.30 -3.53 44.14
C ALA A 13 -3.93 -2.67 43.03
N THR A 14 -5.22 -2.45 43.17
CA THR A 14 -5.99 -1.44 42.47
C THR A 14 -5.64 -0.06 43.01
N LEU A 15 -5.30 0.90 42.14
CA LEU A 15 -5.42 2.32 42.44
C LEU A 15 -6.29 2.97 41.35
N LEU A 16 -7.56 3.18 41.70
CA LEU A 16 -8.39 4.21 41.10
C LEU A 16 -7.92 5.57 41.65
N THR A 17 -7.71 6.55 40.78
CA THR A 17 -7.93 7.96 41.14
C THR A 17 -8.47 8.71 39.95
N ALA A 18 -9.62 9.34 40.19
CA ALA A 18 -10.44 10.11 39.26
C ALA A 18 -10.09 11.61 39.30
N CYS A 19 -10.79 12.36 38.44
CA CYS A 19 -10.97 13.83 38.38
C CYS A 19 -10.18 14.49 37.23
N GLY A 20 -10.78 15.18 36.25
CA GLY A 20 -12.18 15.62 36.15
C GLY A 20 -12.58 16.07 34.73
N THR A 21 -13.89 15.94 34.47
CA THR A 21 -14.85 16.95 33.98
C THR A 21 -14.29 18.20 33.31
N ASP A 22 -14.88 18.82 32.29
CA ASP A 22 -16.10 18.69 31.47
C ASP A 22 -16.06 19.98 30.64
N SER A 23 -16.33 19.97 29.32
CA SER A 23 -16.90 21.12 28.59
C SER A 23 -17.19 20.78 27.13
N THR A 24 -18.47 20.47 26.90
CA THR A 24 -19.37 21.03 25.87
C THR A 24 -19.07 20.83 24.38
N SER A 25 -20.00 20.10 23.75
CA SER A 25 -20.49 20.30 22.38
C SER A 25 -20.74 21.78 22.07
N ASP A 26 -20.49 22.21 20.83
CA ASP A 26 -21.53 22.47 19.82
C ASP A 26 -21.04 23.37 18.69
N THR A 27 -21.65 23.16 17.53
CA THR A 27 -21.86 24.09 16.39
C THR A 27 -20.84 24.11 15.25
N ASP A 28 -21.23 23.41 14.18
CA ASP A 28 -21.21 23.87 12.80
C ASP A 28 -20.87 25.35 12.59
N THR A 29 -19.89 25.64 11.73
CA THR A 29 -19.93 26.86 10.93
C THR A 29 -19.43 26.54 9.53
N THR A 30 -20.40 26.23 8.67
CA THR A 30 -20.30 26.33 7.22
C THR A 30 -19.79 27.72 6.84
N THR A 31 -18.58 27.80 6.27
CA THR A 31 -18.16 29.03 5.58
C THR A 31 -18.27 28.79 4.08
N THR A 32 -19.46 29.08 3.54
CA THR A 32 -19.67 29.29 2.12
C THR A 32 -19.01 30.61 1.75
N THR A 33 -17.99 30.59 0.89
CA THR A 33 -17.54 31.78 0.14
C THR A 33 -17.80 31.54 -1.33
N THR A 34 -18.78 32.28 -1.84
CA THR A 34 -19.14 32.40 -3.25
C THR A 34 -18.15 33.30 -3.97
N ALA A 35 -17.87 32.94 -5.22
CA ALA A 35 -16.89 33.48 -6.17
C ALA A 35 -16.92 35.02 -6.40
N PRO A 36 -15.90 35.53 -7.11
CA PRO A 36 -16.20 36.26 -8.34
C PRO A 36 -15.67 35.59 -9.61
N THR A 37 -16.57 35.45 -10.56
CA THR A 37 -16.36 35.21 -12.00
C THR A 37 -15.34 36.20 -12.57
N THR A 38 -14.37 35.72 -13.34
CA THR A 38 -13.71 36.50 -14.40
C THR A 38 -13.76 35.70 -15.68
N ALA A 39 -14.52 36.21 -16.65
CA ALA A 39 -14.52 35.78 -18.04
C ALA A 39 -13.39 36.50 -18.80
N THR A 40 -12.65 35.79 -19.64
CA THR A 40 -11.89 36.26 -20.83
C THR A 40 -11.41 34.97 -21.54
N SER A 41 -12.03 34.53 -22.63
CA SER A 41 -11.95 35.00 -24.03
C SER A 41 -10.61 34.74 -24.72
N THR A 42 -10.65 33.70 -25.58
CA THR A 42 -10.08 33.63 -26.94
C THR A 42 -8.57 33.52 -27.14
N ALA A 43 -8.15 32.35 -27.66
CA ALA A 43 -7.42 32.27 -28.94
C ALA A 43 -7.54 30.84 -29.51
N VAL A 44 -8.16 30.75 -30.69
CA VAL A 44 -8.09 29.58 -31.57
C VAL A 44 -6.79 29.70 -32.34
N GLU A 45 -5.88 28.75 -32.18
CA GLU A 45 -4.79 28.56 -33.13
C GLU A 45 -5.15 27.39 -34.05
N THR A 46 -5.56 27.78 -35.26
CA THR A 46 -5.66 26.91 -36.43
C THR A 46 -4.25 26.57 -36.88
N GLY A 47 -3.73 25.43 -36.42
CA GLY A 47 -2.58 24.78 -37.05
C GLY A 47 -3.02 24.15 -38.37
N THR A 48 -2.49 24.64 -39.47
CA THR A 48 -2.61 24.03 -40.80
C THR A 48 -1.96 22.64 -40.80
N PRO A 49 -2.60 21.58 -41.33
CA PRO A 49 -1.90 20.33 -41.58
C PRO A 49 -0.96 20.52 -42.77
N THR A 50 0.34 20.45 -42.52
CA THR A 50 1.32 20.20 -43.57
C THR A 50 1.22 18.72 -43.94
N GLU A 51 0.67 18.47 -45.11
CA GLU A 51 0.60 17.18 -45.77
C GLU A 51 2.01 16.85 -46.30
N ASP A 52 2.83 16.21 -45.48
CA ASP A 52 4.03 15.55 -45.96
C ASP A 52 3.62 14.22 -46.59
N THR A 53 3.67 14.19 -47.92
CA THR A 53 3.58 12.98 -48.74
C THR A 53 4.83 12.14 -48.49
N GLU A 54 4.75 11.23 -47.52
CA GLU A 54 5.75 10.18 -47.34
C GLU A 54 5.42 9.01 -48.28
N THR A 55 6.37 8.74 -49.17
CA THR A 55 6.34 7.60 -50.09
C THR A 55 6.46 6.32 -49.28
N ALA A 56 5.37 5.54 -49.23
CA ALA A 56 5.36 4.21 -48.61
C ALA A 56 6.25 3.25 -49.41
N GLU A 57 7.49 3.07 -48.96
CA GLU A 57 8.31 1.92 -49.34
C GLU A 57 7.80 0.72 -48.56
N ALA A 58 7.05 -0.16 -49.24
CA ALA A 58 6.50 -1.38 -48.67
C ALA A 58 7.63 -2.34 -48.31
N THR A 59 8.16 -2.20 -47.10
CA THR A 59 8.94 -3.25 -46.45
C THR A 59 7.95 -4.18 -45.77
N GLU A 60 7.77 -5.37 -46.34
CA GLU A 60 7.03 -6.47 -45.71
C GLU A 60 7.66 -6.78 -44.35
N THR A 61 7.09 -6.19 -43.30
CA THR A 61 7.39 -6.57 -41.93
C THR A 61 6.63 -7.86 -41.67
N VAL A 62 7.34 -8.98 -41.71
CA VAL A 62 6.84 -10.26 -41.23
C VAL A 62 6.51 -10.05 -39.75
N ALA A 63 5.22 -9.89 -39.44
CA ALA A 63 4.74 -9.87 -38.07
C ALA A 63 5.10 -11.23 -37.46
N ALA A 64 6.15 -11.25 -36.65
CA ALA A 64 6.36 -12.36 -35.74
C ALA A 64 5.10 -12.45 -34.90
N ASP A 65 4.36 -13.54 -35.10
CA ASP A 65 3.24 -13.95 -34.26
C ASP A 65 3.80 -14.26 -32.87
N THR A 66 4.10 -13.20 -32.12
CA THR A 66 4.44 -13.28 -30.71
C THR A 66 3.14 -13.62 -30.03
N THR A 67 2.90 -14.91 -29.87
CA THR A 67 1.85 -15.42 -28.99
C THR A 67 2.11 -14.85 -27.60
N VAL A 68 1.37 -13.81 -27.23
CA VAL A 68 1.36 -13.28 -25.88
C VAL A 68 0.66 -14.34 -25.04
N GLU A 69 1.43 -15.14 -24.30
CA GLU A 69 0.84 -16.03 -23.31
C GLU A 69 0.16 -15.17 -22.25
N THR A 70 -1.17 -15.12 -22.33
CA THR A 70 -2.01 -14.53 -21.28
C THR A 70 -1.88 -15.41 -20.05
N THR A 71 -0.86 -15.13 -19.23
CA THR A 71 -0.73 -15.72 -17.91
C THR A 71 -1.94 -15.26 -17.10
N THR A 72 -2.81 -16.20 -16.74
CA THR A 72 -3.97 -15.91 -15.90
C THR A 72 -3.44 -15.58 -14.51
N VAL A 73 -3.53 -14.32 -14.12
CA VAL A 73 -3.19 -13.88 -12.76
C VAL A 73 -4.25 -14.43 -11.82
N ILE A 74 -3.86 -15.39 -10.98
CA ILE A 74 -4.71 -15.88 -9.90
C ILE A 74 -4.45 -14.98 -8.69
N PRO A 75 -5.44 -14.20 -8.21
CA PRO A 75 -5.24 -13.37 -7.02
C PRO A 75 -5.02 -14.25 -5.79
N ALA A 76 -4.13 -13.85 -4.90
CA ALA A 76 -3.93 -14.53 -3.63
C ALA A 76 -5.06 -14.21 -2.64
N ASP A 77 -5.31 -15.12 -1.71
CA ASP A 77 -6.38 -14.98 -0.71
C ASP A 77 -5.99 -14.00 0.42
N CYS A 78 -6.86 -13.05 0.72
CA CYS A 78 -6.62 -12.00 1.72
C CYS A 78 -6.98 -12.39 3.17
N ALA A 79 -7.39 -13.63 3.44
CA ALA A 79 -7.68 -14.04 4.81
C ALA A 79 -6.38 -14.03 5.66
N PRO A 80 -6.45 -13.65 6.94
CA PRO A 80 -5.27 -13.63 7.81
C PRO A 80 -4.50 -14.96 7.82
N ASP A 81 -5.21 -16.09 7.77
CA ASP A 81 -4.61 -17.44 7.79
C ASP A 81 -3.80 -17.79 6.51
N SER A 82 -3.93 -16.99 5.45
CA SER A 82 -3.22 -17.19 4.18
C SER A 82 -1.77 -16.69 4.23
N PHE A 83 -1.40 -15.87 5.23
CA PHE A 83 -0.06 -15.31 5.41
C PHE A 83 0.81 -16.21 6.29
N THR A 84 1.39 -17.25 5.69
CA THR A 84 2.12 -18.31 6.41
C THR A 84 3.65 -18.13 6.42
N VAL A 85 4.18 -17.16 5.68
CA VAL A 85 5.63 -16.88 5.58
C VAL A 85 6.03 -15.66 6.43
N GLY A 86 7.28 -15.64 6.92
CA GLY A 86 7.84 -14.48 7.64
C GLY A 86 7.58 -14.42 9.15
N ASP A 87 7.34 -15.56 9.81
CA ASP A 87 7.09 -15.65 11.27
C ASP A 87 5.97 -14.71 11.76
N MET A 88 4.98 -14.45 10.91
CA MET A 88 3.84 -13.58 11.20
C MET A 88 2.87 -14.28 12.16
N GLY A 89 3.16 -14.25 13.46
CA GLY A 89 2.20 -14.63 14.49
C GLY A 89 1.01 -13.67 14.53
N ASP A 90 -0.21 -14.17 14.72
CA ASP A 90 -1.47 -13.40 14.81
C ASP A 90 -1.60 -12.27 13.77
N PRO A 91 -1.67 -12.58 12.47
CA PRO A 91 -1.70 -11.59 11.40
C PRO A 91 -2.96 -10.71 11.44
N VAL A 92 -2.77 -9.43 11.14
CA VAL A 92 -3.82 -8.44 10.86
C VAL A 92 -3.54 -7.87 9.48
N VAL A 93 -4.49 -8.03 8.57
CA VAL A 93 -4.38 -7.54 7.19
C VAL A 93 -4.82 -6.08 7.17
N ASP A 94 -3.87 -5.17 6.94
CA ASP A 94 -4.13 -3.73 6.88
C ASP A 94 -4.53 -3.29 5.47
N PHE A 95 -3.97 -3.94 4.45
CA PHE A 95 -4.26 -3.74 3.02
C PHE A 95 -4.14 -5.07 2.28
N CYS A 96 -5.03 -5.32 1.31
CA CYS A 96 -4.91 -6.44 0.37
C CYS A 96 -5.74 -6.19 -0.89
N ASP A 97 -5.12 -6.26 -2.06
CA ASP A 97 -5.77 -6.14 -3.37
C ASP A 97 -5.68 -7.45 -4.20
N GLY A 98 -5.09 -8.50 -3.63
CA GLY A 98 -4.86 -9.80 -4.27
C GLY A 98 -3.54 -9.88 -5.07
N ALA A 99 -2.87 -8.75 -5.31
CA ALA A 99 -1.53 -8.68 -5.88
C ALA A 99 -0.47 -8.33 -4.81
N PHE A 100 -0.82 -7.44 -3.89
CA PHE A 100 -0.01 -7.06 -2.74
C PHE A 100 -0.84 -7.06 -1.47
N ALA A 101 -0.15 -7.19 -0.34
CA ALA A 101 -0.75 -7.01 0.97
C ALA A 101 0.22 -6.33 1.94
N LYS A 102 -0.34 -5.53 2.85
CA LYS A 102 0.36 -5.06 4.05
C LYS A 102 -0.25 -5.78 5.25
N VAL A 103 0.57 -6.50 6.00
CA VAL A 103 0.12 -7.28 7.15
C VAL A 103 0.96 -6.93 8.37
N THR A 104 0.29 -6.65 9.48
CA THR A 104 0.90 -6.33 10.76
C THR A 104 0.63 -7.45 11.77
N GLN A 105 1.63 -7.78 12.59
CA GLN A 105 1.43 -8.70 13.71
C GLN A 105 0.65 -7.99 14.82
N ARG A 106 -0.48 -8.58 15.24
CA ARG A 106 -1.37 -8.02 16.25
C ARG A 106 -0.62 -7.62 17.52
N GLY A 107 -0.84 -6.39 17.97
CA GLY A 107 -0.26 -5.87 19.20
C GLY A 107 1.21 -5.45 19.08
N THR A 108 1.76 -5.38 17.87
CA THR A 108 3.12 -4.94 17.59
C THR A 108 3.16 -3.91 16.47
N SER A 109 4.32 -3.30 16.23
CA SER A 109 4.61 -2.50 15.04
C SER A 109 5.33 -3.30 13.95
N PHE A 110 5.38 -4.63 14.08
CA PHE A 110 6.03 -5.49 13.10
C PHE A 110 5.11 -5.68 11.91
N THR A 111 5.54 -5.19 10.75
CA THR A 111 4.78 -5.20 9.51
C THR A 111 5.63 -5.81 8.40
N ILE A 112 5.00 -6.64 7.57
CA ILE A 112 5.59 -7.20 6.35
C ILE A 112 4.70 -6.80 5.17
N VAL A 113 5.33 -6.45 4.06
CA VAL A 113 4.66 -6.30 2.77
C VAL A 113 4.82 -7.61 2.01
N PHE A 114 3.73 -8.11 1.43
CA PHE A 114 3.70 -9.33 0.64
C PHE A 114 3.35 -9.01 -0.81
N GLN A 115 3.86 -9.84 -1.72
CA GLN A 115 3.48 -9.87 -3.12
C GLN A 115 2.91 -11.26 -3.46
N SER A 116 1.88 -11.29 -4.29
CA SER A 116 1.32 -12.51 -4.84
C SER A 116 2.18 -12.98 -6.01
N VAL A 117 2.72 -14.19 -5.90
CA VAL A 117 3.43 -14.89 -6.98
C VAL A 117 2.70 -16.21 -7.19
N ASP A 118 2.16 -16.41 -8.40
CA ASP A 118 1.38 -17.60 -8.76
C ASP A 118 0.21 -17.91 -7.79
N GLY A 119 -0.42 -16.86 -7.26
CA GLY A 119 -1.53 -16.97 -6.31
C GLY A 119 -1.14 -17.37 -4.89
N GLN A 120 0.15 -17.29 -4.55
CA GLN A 120 0.70 -17.51 -3.21
C GLN A 120 1.39 -16.25 -2.70
N TRP A 121 1.34 -16.03 -1.38
CA TRP A 121 2.03 -14.89 -0.78
C TRP A 121 3.52 -15.18 -0.58
N ASP A 122 4.35 -14.27 -1.08
CA ASP A 122 5.77 -14.18 -0.76
C ASP A 122 6.09 -12.82 -0.11
N ILE A 123 7.19 -12.76 0.64
CA ILE A 123 7.65 -11.52 1.27
C ILE A 123 8.22 -10.60 0.19
N TYR A 124 7.65 -9.41 0.07
CA TYR A 124 8.21 -8.39 -0.80
C TYR A 124 9.49 -7.81 -0.15
N PRO A 125 10.63 -7.81 -0.85
CA PRO A 125 11.90 -7.41 -0.26
C PRO A 125 11.91 -5.92 0.11
N GLN A 126 12.60 -5.62 1.20
CA GLN A 126 12.94 -4.24 1.55
C GLN A 126 14.11 -3.79 0.68
N HIS A 127 14.11 -2.52 0.28
CA HIS A 127 15.05 -2.00 -0.71
C HIS A 127 16.14 -1.10 -0.10
N GLY A 128 15.94 -0.64 1.13
CA GLY A 128 16.91 0.22 1.78
C GLY A 128 16.64 0.43 3.27
N LEU A 129 17.51 1.23 3.86
CA LEU A 129 17.43 1.75 5.22
C LEU A 129 17.50 3.27 5.13
N GLU A 130 16.53 3.94 5.75
CA GLU A 130 16.57 5.37 6.00
C GLU A 130 17.62 5.72 7.08
N ASP A 131 18.00 7.00 7.17
CA ASP A 131 19.01 7.50 8.14
C ASP A 131 18.66 7.19 9.61
N ASN A 132 17.36 7.07 9.92
CA ASN A 132 16.87 6.70 11.24
C ASN A 132 16.93 5.17 11.52
N GLY A 133 17.45 4.37 10.59
CA GLY A 133 17.53 2.92 10.67
C GLY A 133 16.21 2.20 10.38
N GLN A 134 15.20 2.90 9.84
CA GLN A 134 13.94 2.29 9.42
C GLN A 134 14.08 1.69 8.02
N TRP A 135 13.57 0.47 7.84
CA TRP A 135 13.48 -0.14 6.52
C TRP A 135 12.50 0.61 5.61
N CYS A 136 12.82 0.66 4.32
CA CYS A 136 12.01 1.34 3.32
C CYS A 136 11.88 0.51 2.03
N TYR A 137 10.87 0.83 1.23
CA TYR A 137 10.60 0.23 -0.08
C TYR A 137 10.83 1.26 -1.20
N SER A 138 11.40 0.84 -2.33
CA SER A 138 11.57 1.73 -3.49
C SER A 138 10.21 2.00 -4.14
N PRO A 139 9.77 3.28 -4.26
CA PRO A 139 8.52 3.61 -4.95
C PRO A 139 8.58 3.26 -6.44
N THR A 140 9.77 3.37 -7.05
CA THR A 140 10.01 3.00 -8.45
C THR A 140 9.75 1.50 -8.67
N LEU A 141 10.28 0.63 -7.81
CA LEU A 141 10.10 -0.82 -7.94
C LEU A 141 8.67 -1.25 -7.59
N LEU A 142 8.07 -0.69 -6.53
CA LEU A 142 6.67 -0.94 -6.19
C LEU A 142 5.73 -0.65 -7.37
N THR A 143 5.93 0.50 -8.02
CA THR A 143 5.12 0.88 -9.18
C THR A 143 5.38 -0.03 -10.38
N ALA A 144 6.64 -0.40 -10.64
CA ALA A 144 7.00 -1.31 -11.72
C ALA A 144 6.41 -2.72 -11.51
N ASP A 145 6.33 -3.17 -10.27
CA ASP A 145 5.78 -4.47 -9.88
C ASP A 145 4.24 -4.46 -9.76
N GLY A 146 3.61 -3.29 -9.94
CA GLY A 146 2.15 -3.13 -9.98
C GLY A 146 1.49 -2.89 -8.62
N ALA A 147 2.23 -2.45 -7.61
CA ALA A 147 1.67 -2.10 -6.30
C ALA A 147 0.76 -0.85 -6.40
N ALA A 148 -0.44 -0.94 -5.82
CA ALA A 148 -1.39 0.16 -5.77
C ALA A 148 -0.85 1.38 -4.99
N GLU A 149 -1.24 2.58 -5.40
CA GLU A 149 -0.85 3.83 -4.74
C GLU A 149 -1.25 3.85 -3.25
N GLU A 150 -2.43 3.30 -2.90
CA GLU A 150 -2.91 3.19 -1.52
C GLU A 150 -1.92 2.41 -0.63
N LEU A 151 -1.34 1.32 -1.13
CA LEU A 151 -0.32 0.58 -0.38
C LEU A 151 0.92 1.45 -0.15
N GLN A 152 1.36 2.18 -1.17
CA GLN A 152 2.53 3.05 -1.10
C GLN A 152 2.36 4.18 -0.07
N GLU A 153 1.13 4.68 0.12
CA GLU A 153 0.81 5.66 1.17
C GLU A 153 0.84 5.07 2.59
N MET A 154 0.72 3.74 2.72
CA MET A 154 0.65 3.04 4.01
C MET A 154 1.99 2.50 4.50
N ILE A 155 3.04 2.53 3.70
CA ILE A 155 4.35 1.91 3.99
C ILE A 155 5.48 2.93 3.92
N PRO A 156 6.61 2.70 4.61
CA PRO A 156 7.77 3.57 4.48
C PRO A 156 8.40 3.44 3.09
N LEU A 157 8.46 4.54 2.36
CA LEU A 157 9.11 4.63 1.05
C LEU A 157 10.53 5.16 1.22
N CYS A 158 11.45 4.67 0.39
CA CYS A 158 12.82 5.16 0.39
C CYS A 158 12.89 6.56 -0.21
N THR A 159 13.73 7.42 0.36
CA THR A 159 14.10 8.69 -0.25
C THR A 159 15.08 8.43 -1.40
N GLU A 160 14.60 8.51 -2.65
CA GLU A 160 15.40 8.33 -3.87
C GLU A 160 15.98 9.66 -4.42
#